data_AF-A0A7V9NRL7-F1
#
_entry.id   AF-A0A7V9NRL7-F1
#
_cell.length_a   1.000
_cell.length_b   1.000
_cell.length_c   1.000
_cell.angle_alpha   90.00
_cell.angle_beta   90.00
_cell.angle_gamma   90.00
#
_symmetry.space_group_name_H-M   'P 1'
#
loop_
_entity.id
_entity.type
_entity.pdbx_description
1 polymer ?
#
loop_
_entity_poly.entity_id
_entity_poly.type
_entity_poly.pdbx_seq_one_letter_code
_entity_poly.pdbx_strand_id
1 'polypeptide(L)'
;MNRESYYPEIIITGTALTDADIVGQLFDQEAAKHMFGVSSLEEPVPPTQTIAYEAYKTVRPGDEPAFSVDLIYFQMQMMAIGIQMAGPNLTPKNFEKGMFAYPGRLGPIGFWGMKPHDYTAADDVREIFWDPNANSNYNGKKGAYVDPQKGTRWLPGQIPAGDPKIPVR
;
A
#
# COMPACT_ATOMS: atom_id res chain seq x y z
N MET A 1 -15.63 -23.89 7.60
CA MET A 1 -17.08 -23.65 7.71
C MET A 1 -17.40 -23.21 9.12
N ASN A 2 -17.87 -21.97 9.28
CA ASN A 2 -18.48 -21.52 10.52
C ASN A 2 -19.82 -22.27 10.72
N ARG A 3 -20.23 -22.47 11.97
CA ARG A 3 -21.41 -23.31 12.29
C ARG A 3 -22.74 -22.58 12.08
N GLU A 4 -22.68 -21.26 11.87
CA GLU A 4 -23.85 -20.35 11.85
C GLU A 4 -23.99 -19.57 10.53
N SER A 5 -23.13 -19.80 9.52
CA SER A 5 -23.11 -19.00 8.27
C SER A 5 -23.02 -17.48 8.49
N TYR A 6 -22.61 -17.04 9.68
CA TYR A 6 -22.45 -15.62 10.03
C TYR A 6 -21.03 -15.15 9.71
N TYR A 7 -20.93 -14.14 8.85
CA TYR A 7 -19.68 -13.47 8.53
C TYR A 7 -19.79 -12.01 8.97
N PRO A 8 -19.03 -11.58 9.99
CA PRO A 8 -19.03 -10.18 10.39
C PRO A 8 -18.37 -9.32 9.30
N GLU A 9 -18.61 -8.02 9.38
CA GLU A 9 -17.79 -7.02 8.70
C GLU A 9 -16.35 -7.08 9.21
N ILE A 10 -15.39 -7.04 8.28
CA ILE A 10 -13.97 -7.11 8.58
C ILE A 10 -13.31 -5.82 8.11
N ILE A 11 -12.90 -4.99 9.07
CA ILE A 11 -12.23 -3.72 8.77
C ILE A 11 -10.75 -3.98 8.50
N ILE A 12 -10.27 -3.55 7.32
CA ILE A 12 -8.88 -3.61 6.88
C ILE A 12 -8.26 -2.21 6.92
N THR A 13 -7.06 -2.12 7.49
CA THR A 13 -6.28 -0.88 7.60
C THR A 13 -4.85 -1.02 7.07
N GLY A 14 -4.57 -2.11 6.35
CA GLY A 14 -3.28 -2.38 5.70
C GLY A 14 -2.16 -2.89 6.59
N THR A 15 -2.48 -3.26 7.85
CA THR A 15 -1.49 -3.90 8.74
C THR A 15 -0.98 -5.19 8.10
N ALA A 16 0.34 -5.38 8.05
CA ALA A 16 0.99 -6.57 7.48
C ALA A 16 0.53 -6.92 6.05
N LEU A 17 0.34 -5.89 5.19
CA LEU A 17 -0.05 -6.03 3.79
C LEU A 17 -1.45 -6.66 3.60
N THR A 18 -2.31 -6.61 4.62
CA THR A 18 -3.67 -7.14 4.54
C THR A 18 -4.51 -6.46 3.46
N ASP A 19 -4.12 -5.27 3.01
CA ASP A 19 -4.68 -4.47 1.93
C ASP A 19 -4.05 -4.74 0.55
N ALA A 20 -3.19 -5.75 0.42
CA ALA A 20 -2.62 -6.19 -0.86
C ALA A 20 -3.38 -7.39 -1.43
N ASP A 21 -3.58 -7.39 -2.75
CA ASP A 21 -4.33 -8.45 -3.47
C ASP A 21 -3.80 -9.86 -3.17
N ILE A 22 -2.48 -10.03 -3.18
CA ILE A 22 -1.85 -11.33 -2.94
C ILE A 22 -2.11 -11.87 -1.53
N VAL A 23 -2.35 -11.00 -0.55
CA VAL A 23 -2.68 -11.41 0.83
C VAL A 23 -4.17 -11.67 0.95
N GLY A 24 -5.01 -10.81 0.35
CA GLY A 24 -6.46 -11.02 0.29
C GLY A 24 -6.83 -12.36 -0.36
N GLN A 25 -6.07 -12.79 -1.38
CA GLN A 25 -6.21 -14.08 -2.05
C GLN A 25 -5.93 -15.30 -1.15
N LEU A 26 -5.24 -15.12 -0.01
CA LEU A 26 -4.93 -16.20 0.95
C LEU A 26 -6.06 -16.44 1.96
N PHE A 27 -6.98 -15.49 2.11
CA PHE A 27 -8.07 -15.62 3.07
C PHE A 27 -9.15 -16.59 2.59
N ASP A 28 -9.97 -17.06 3.54
CA ASP A 28 -11.22 -17.73 3.20
C ASP A 28 -12.12 -16.73 2.47
N GLN A 29 -12.42 -17.00 1.20
CA GLN A 29 -13.09 -16.03 0.33
C GLN A 29 -14.56 -15.78 0.71
N GLU A 30 -15.20 -16.73 1.42
CA GLU A 30 -16.56 -16.50 1.96
C GLU A 30 -16.54 -15.52 3.12
N ALA A 31 -15.46 -15.48 3.90
CA ALA A 31 -15.25 -14.43 4.90
C ALA A 31 -14.70 -13.13 4.27
N ALA A 32 -13.75 -13.23 3.34
CA ALA A 32 -13.05 -12.09 2.77
C ALA A 32 -13.97 -11.17 1.98
N LYS A 33 -15.08 -11.67 1.41
CA LYS A 33 -16.09 -10.82 0.78
C LYS A 33 -16.74 -9.82 1.76
N HIS A 34 -16.51 -9.91 3.07
CA HIS A 34 -16.94 -8.92 4.05
C HIS A 34 -15.82 -7.94 4.46
N MET A 35 -14.67 -7.97 3.77
CA MET A 35 -13.55 -7.06 4.01
C MET A 35 -13.70 -5.73 3.29
N PHE A 36 -13.55 -4.64 4.03
CA PHE A 36 -13.47 -3.28 3.52
C PHE A 36 -12.66 -2.39 4.48
N GLY A 37 -12.32 -1.19 4.06
CA GLY A 37 -11.67 -0.21 4.92
C GLY A 37 -10.81 0.73 4.11
N VAL A 38 -9.57 0.92 4.55
CA VAL A 38 -8.66 1.90 3.95
C VAL A 38 -7.30 1.29 3.65
N SER A 39 -6.65 1.83 2.62
CA SER A 39 -5.28 1.48 2.24
C SER A 39 -4.49 2.75 1.97
N SER A 40 -3.27 2.80 2.50
CA SER A 40 -2.30 3.82 2.09
C SER A 40 -1.66 3.50 0.74
N LEU A 41 -1.76 2.26 0.25
CA LEU A 41 -1.19 1.85 -1.03
C LEU A 41 -1.98 2.45 -2.21
N GLU A 42 -1.31 2.58 -3.35
CA GLU A 42 -2.00 2.80 -4.62
C GLU A 42 -2.71 1.53 -5.10
N GLU A 43 -3.48 1.65 -6.19
CA GLU A 43 -3.93 0.48 -6.94
C GLU A 43 -2.69 -0.29 -7.45
N PRO A 44 -2.61 -1.62 -7.24
CA PRO A 44 -1.43 -2.37 -7.61
C PRO A 44 -1.28 -2.42 -9.14
N VAL A 45 -0.03 -2.41 -9.60
CA VAL A 45 0.35 -2.67 -10.99
C VAL A 45 1.01 -4.05 -11.10
N PRO A 46 1.14 -4.62 -12.31
CA PRO A 46 1.92 -5.85 -12.49
C PRO A 46 3.35 -5.67 -11.92
N PRO A 47 3.92 -6.68 -11.24
CA PRO A 47 5.23 -6.56 -10.60
C PRO A 47 6.37 -6.30 -11.59
N THR A 48 6.19 -6.59 -12.88
CA THR A 48 7.16 -6.29 -13.94
C THR A 48 7.13 -4.84 -14.42
N GLN A 49 6.20 -4.02 -13.90
CA GLN A 49 6.00 -2.62 -14.28
C GLN A 49 6.31 -1.67 -13.11
N THR A 50 7.05 -2.13 -12.11
CA THR A 50 7.42 -1.32 -10.94
C THR A 50 8.84 -0.78 -11.06
N ILE A 51 9.10 0.35 -10.42
CA ILE A 51 10.45 0.91 -10.32
C ILE A 51 11.41 -0.05 -9.59
N ALA A 52 10.88 -0.88 -8.67
CA ALA A 52 11.67 -1.89 -7.97
C ALA A 52 12.16 -2.98 -8.92
N TYR A 53 11.29 -3.42 -9.84
CA TYR A 53 11.66 -4.34 -10.91
C TYR A 53 12.70 -3.73 -11.83
N GLU A 54 12.48 -2.51 -12.31
CA GLU A 54 13.45 -1.80 -13.15
C GLU A 54 14.82 -1.70 -12.46
N ALA A 55 14.85 -1.27 -11.21
CA ALA A 55 16.07 -1.17 -10.41
C ALA A 55 16.79 -2.53 -10.28
N TYR A 56 16.06 -3.61 -10.03
CA TYR A 56 16.66 -4.96 -9.97
C TYR A 56 17.31 -5.35 -11.30
N LYS A 57 16.62 -5.13 -12.43
CA LYS A 57 17.12 -5.48 -13.76
C LYS A 57 18.36 -4.69 -14.17
N THR A 58 18.60 -3.50 -13.60
CA THR A 58 19.86 -2.75 -13.84
C THR A 58 21.10 -3.48 -13.31
N VAL A 59 20.96 -4.30 -12.27
CA VAL A 59 22.07 -5.04 -11.64
C VAL A 59 22.09 -6.49 -12.09
N ARG A 60 20.92 -7.10 -12.33
CA ARG A 60 20.76 -8.51 -12.74
C ARG A 60 19.84 -8.65 -13.95
N PRO A 61 20.29 -8.27 -15.16
CA PRO A 61 19.43 -8.25 -16.34
C PRO A 61 18.94 -9.64 -16.80
N GLY A 62 19.69 -10.70 -16.48
CA GLY A 62 19.36 -12.08 -16.85
C GLY A 62 18.42 -12.81 -15.87
N ASP A 63 18.16 -12.24 -14.69
CA ASP A 63 17.38 -12.89 -13.62
C ASP A 63 16.07 -12.15 -13.35
N GLU A 64 15.13 -12.83 -12.69
CA GLU A 64 13.89 -12.24 -12.21
C GLU A 64 13.93 -12.00 -10.70
N PRO A 65 13.36 -10.89 -10.20
CA PRO A 65 13.32 -10.62 -8.78
C PRO A 65 12.32 -11.52 -8.05
N ALA A 66 12.45 -11.60 -6.72
CA ALA A 66 11.40 -12.19 -5.88
C ALA A 66 10.11 -11.36 -5.96
N PHE A 67 8.95 -12.00 -5.75
CA PHE A 67 7.64 -11.34 -5.83
C PHE A 67 7.47 -10.16 -4.85
N SER A 68 8.30 -10.09 -3.80
CA SER A 68 8.29 -9.05 -2.77
C SER A 68 9.35 -7.94 -3.00
N VAL A 69 9.90 -7.81 -4.22
CA VAL A 69 10.98 -6.86 -4.52
C VAL A 69 10.62 -5.41 -4.17
N ASP A 70 9.37 -5.02 -4.44
CA ASP A 70 8.84 -3.70 -4.10
C ASP A 70 8.95 -3.38 -2.61
N LEU A 71 8.62 -4.33 -1.73
CA LEU A 71 8.67 -4.12 -0.28
C LEU A 71 10.09 -3.74 0.17
N ILE A 72 11.10 -4.45 -0.34
CA ILE A 72 12.50 -4.19 0.01
C ILE A 72 12.98 -2.89 -0.65
N TYR A 73 12.61 -2.67 -1.91
CA TYR A 73 12.99 -1.47 -2.65
C TYR A 73 12.52 -0.20 -1.94
N PHE A 74 11.25 -0.12 -1.52
CA PHE A 74 10.71 1.07 -0.87
C PHE A 74 11.30 1.32 0.52
N GLN A 75 11.65 0.26 1.27
CA GLN A 75 12.42 0.41 2.51
C GLN A 75 13.82 0.98 2.25
N MET A 76 14.51 0.50 1.21
CA MET A 76 15.80 1.05 0.80
C MET A 76 15.69 2.47 0.26
N GLN A 77 14.60 2.80 -0.44
CA GLN A 77 14.35 4.14 -0.97
C GLN A 77 14.20 5.16 0.16
N MET A 78 13.46 4.85 1.24
CA MET A 78 13.39 5.74 2.41
C MET A 78 14.77 6.01 3.02
N MET A 79 15.58 4.97 3.16
CA MET A 79 16.96 5.11 3.66
C MET A 79 17.82 5.96 2.72
N ALA A 80 17.71 5.74 1.40
CA ALA A 80 18.44 6.51 0.39
C ALA A 80 18.05 8.00 0.40
N ILE A 81 16.75 8.30 0.54
CA ILE A 81 16.26 9.68 0.70
C ILE A 81 16.92 10.32 1.93
N GLY A 82 16.88 9.67 3.08
CA GLY A 82 17.43 10.26 4.31
C GLY A 82 18.95 10.42 4.28
N ILE A 83 19.69 9.48 3.67
CA ILE A 83 21.13 9.62 3.46
C ILE A 83 21.42 10.82 2.55
N GLN A 84 20.71 10.94 1.42
CA GLN A 84 20.87 12.05 0.48
C GLN A 84 20.55 13.39 1.15
N MET A 85 19.45 13.46 1.90
CA MET A 85 18.96 14.68 2.54
C MET A 85 19.76 15.08 3.78
N ALA A 86 20.46 14.15 4.44
CA ALA A 86 21.39 14.47 5.53
C ALA A 86 22.60 15.30 5.06
N GLY A 87 22.93 15.24 3.77
CA GLY A 87 24.09 15.92 3.19
C GLY A 87 25.42 15.28 3.63
N PRO A 88 26.53 16.04 3.57
CA PRO A 88 27.88 15.48 3.75
C PRO A 88 28.19 15.01 5.18
N ASN A 89 27.36 15.36 6.17
CA ASN A 89 27.54 14.95 7.56
C ASN A 89 26.37 14.04 7.99
N LEU A 90 26.52 12.74 7.77
CA LEU A 90 25.51 11.74 8.11
C LEU A 90 25.47 11.48 9.61
N THR A 91 24.52 12.14 10.30
CA THR A 91 24.19 11.89 11.71
C THR A 91 22.70 11.60 11.83
N PRO A 92 22.23 10.91 12.89
CA PRO A 92 20.79 10.68 13.10
C PRO A 92 19.97 11.98 13.06
N LYS A 93 20.49 13.05 13.66
CA LYS A 93 19.87 14.38 13.67
C LYS A 93 19.75 15.00 12.27
N ASN A 94 20.80 14.87 11.44
CA ASN A 94 20.75 15.39 10.07
C ASN A 94 19.88 14.52 9.16
N PHE A 95 19.85 13.21 9.37
CA PHE A 95 18.94 12.30 8.68
C PHE A 95 17.48 12.67 8.97
N GLU A 96 17.11 12.80 10.25
CA GLU A 96 15.76 13.22 10.67
C GLU A 96 15.37 14.57 10.06
N LYS A 97 16.23 15.57 10.23
CA LYS A 97 16.00 16.91 9.63
C LYS A 97 15.86 16.82 8.11
N GLY A 98 16.64 15.96 7.46
CA GLY A 98 16.59 15.73 6.02
C GLY A 98 15.28 15.09 5.57
N MET A 99 14.82 14.05 6.28
CA MET A 99 13.52 13.42 6.01
C MET A 99 12.37 14.41 6.19
N PHE A 100 12.38 15.25 7.23
CA PHE A 100 11.36 16.29 7.43
C PHE A 100 11.40 17.42 6.40
N ALA A 101 12.56 17.66 5.79
CA ALA A 101 12.71 18.64 4.72
C ALA A 101 12.35 18.07 3.33
N TYR A 102 12.24 16.75 3.20
CA TYR A 102 11.86 16.13 1.94
C TYR A 102 10.38 16.43 1.67
N PRO A 103 10.04 17.06 0.53
CA PRO A 103 8.67 17.47 0.26
C PRO A 103 7.78 16.25 0.06
N GLY A 104 6.63 16.26 0.74
CA GLY A 104 5.65 15.19 0.61
C GLY A 104 5.12 15.08 -0.82
N ARG A 105 4.94 13.85 -1.29
CA ARG A 105 4.53 13.58 -2.68
C ARG A 105 3.79 12.25 -2.80
N LEU A 106 2.80 12.25 -3.69
CA LEU A 106 2.14 11.03 -4.15
C LEU A 106 3.07 10.19 -5.03
N GLY A 107 3.29 8.94 -4.64
CA GLY A 107 4.09 7.98 -5.37
C GLY A 107 3.37 6.63 -5.58
N PRO A 108 4.09 5.60 -6.06
CA PRO A 108 3.50 4.29 -6.39
C PRO A 108 2.91 3.51 -5.19
N ILE A 109 3.12 3.97 -3.96
CA ILE A 109 2.64 3.34 -2.73
C ILE A 109 2.01 4.37 -1.77
N GLY A 110 1.35 5.38 -2.35
CA GLY A 110 0.60 6.40 -1.64
C GLY A 110 1.33 7.72 -1.49
N PHE A 111 0.71 8.65 -0.76
CA PHE A 111 1.32 9.92 -0.42
C PHE A 111 2.27 9.74 0.76
N TRP A 112 3.54 10.04 0.51
CA TRP A 112 4.56 10.02 1.54
C TRP A 112 4.85 11.42 2.05
N GLY A 113 4.78 11.61 3.36
CA GLY A 113 5.17 12.81 4.08
C GLY A 113 5.81 12.43 5.42
N MET A 114 6.73 13.26 5.90
CA MET A 114 7.35 13.10 7.22
C MET A 114 7.51 14.47 7.85
N LYS A 115 7.20 14.57 9.14
CA LYS A 115 7.24 15.82 9.89
C LYS A 115 7.49 15.52 11.37
N PRO A 116 7.84 16.52 12.20
CA PRO A 116 7.92 16.29 13.64
C PRO A 116 6.65 15.61 14.16
N HIS A 117 6.82 14.50 14.89
CA HIS A 117 5.76 13.62 15.40
C HIS A 117 5.07 12.70 14.37
N ASP A 118 5.61 12.60 13.15
CA ASP A 118 5.11 11.74 12.08
C ASP A 118 6.27 11.09 11.29
N TYR A 119 6.50 9.81 11.58
CA TYR A 119 7.65 9.04 11.09
C TYR A 119 7.24 7.82 10.26
N THR A 120 5.96 7.68 9.90
CA THR A 120 5.40 6.47 9.26
C THR A 120 5.20 6.60 7.75
N ALA A 121 5.67 7.71 7.16
CA ALA A 121 5.61 8.05 5.74
C ALA A 121 4.19 8.20 5.16
N ALA A 122 3.31 7.22 5.29
CA ALA A 122 1.95 7.28 4.77
C ALA A 122 1.14 8.42 5.43
N ASP A 123 0.72 9.39 4.62
CA ASP A 123 0.01 10.61 5.06
C ASP A 123 -1.38 10.73 4.39
N ASP A 124 -1.80 9.73 3.62
CA ASP A 124 -3.13 9.63 3.02
C ASP A 124 -3.63 8.19 2.90
N VAL A 125 -4.92 8.03 2.61
CA VAL A 125 -5.53 6.74 2.33
C VAL A 125 -6.58 6.83 1.23
N ARG A 126 -6.83 5.71 0.55
CA ARG A 126 -8.03 5.47 -0.26
C ARG A 126 -8.94 4.46 0.42
N GLU A 127 -10.23 4.53 0.14
CA GLU A 127 -11.17 3.47 0.54
C GLU A 127 -10.94 2.22 -0.32
N ILE A 128 -11.14 1.04 0.26
CA ILE A 128 -11.03 -0.24 -0.42
C ILE A 128 -12.11 -1.23 0.04
N PHE A 129 -12.50 -2.14 -0.84
CA PHE A 129 -13.25 -3.34 -0.48
C PHE A 129 -12.78 -4.54 -1.29
N TRP A 130 -12.83 -5.73 -0.69
CA TRP A 130 -12.34 -6.96 -1.33
C TRP A 130 -13.39 -7.56 -2.28
N ASP A 131 -13.16 -7.66 -3.59
CA ASP A 131 -14.05 -8.41 -4.49
C ASP A 131 -13.41 -9.75 -4.90
N PRO A 132 -13.96 -10.91 -4.45
CA PRO A 132 -13.42 -12.23 -4.81
C PRO A 132 -13.53 -12.53 -6.32
N ASN A 133 -14.40 -11.81 -7.05
CA ASN A 133 -14.62 -12.01 -8.48
C ASN A 133 -13.86 -11.02 -9.36
N ALA A 134 -13.32 -9.94 -8.78
CA ALA A 134 -12.49 -8.99 -9.50
C ALA A 134 -11.19 -9.66 -9.97
N ASN A 135 -10.64 -9.19 -11.09
CA ASN A 135 -9.33 -9.60 -11.54
C ASN A 135 -8.29 -8.66 -10.92
N SER A 136 -7.30 -9.22 -10.23
CA SER A 136 -6.19 -8.45 -9.68
C SER A 136 -5.30 -7.92 -10.81
N ASN A 137 -5.04 -6.60 -10.79
CA ASN A 137 -4.07 -5.98 -11.70
C ASN A 137 -2.64 -6.46 -11.42
N TYR A 138 -2.36 -6.93 -10.20
CA TYR A 138 -1.04 -7.40 -9.80
C TYR A 138 -0.65 -8.72 -10.50
N ASN A 139 -1.55 -9.71 -10.51
CA ASN A 139 -1.23 -11.06 -11.00
C ASN A 139 -2.26 -11.67 -11.96
N GLY A 140 -3.31 -10.95 -12.32
CA GLY A 140 -4.37 -11.41 -13.22
C GLY A 140 -5.31 -12.49 -12.64
N LYS A 141 -5.13 -12.88 -11.37
CA LYS A 141 -5.99 -13.88 -10.71
C LYS A 141 -7.25 -13.25 -10.11
N LYS A 142 -8.20 -14.10 -9.74
CA LYS A 142 -9.42 -13.70 -9.03
C LYS A 142 -9.12 -13.25 -7.59
N GLY A 143 -9.88 -12.27 -7.12
CA GLY A 143 -9.71 -11.65 -5.81
C GLY A 143 -8.82 -10.42 -5.90
N ALA A 144 -9.41 -9.24 -5.67
CA ALA A 144 -8.70 -7.97 -5.65
C ALA A 144 -9.38 -6.94 -4.74
N TYR A 145 -8.59 -6.01 -4.21
CA TYR A 145 -9.13 -4.81 -3.58
C TYR A 145 -9.55 -3.78 -4.63
N VAL A 146 -10.81 -3.36 -4.55
CA VAL A 146 -11.42 -2.39 -5.46
C VAL A 146 -11.55 -1.05 -4.74
N ASP A 147 -11.21 0.03 -5.44
CA ASP A 147 -11.49 1.40 -5.00
C ASP A 147 -12.95 1.77 -5.35
N PRO A 148 -13.83 2.03 -4.36
CA PRO A 148 -15.20 2.43 -4.64
C PRO A 148 -15.29 3.83 -5.28
N GLN A 149 -14.25 4.66 -5.14
CA GLN A 149 -14.19 6.03 -5.61
C GLN A 149 -12.84 6.29 -6.31
N LYS A 150 -12.59 5.58 -7.41
CA LYS A 150 -11.30 5.52 -8.13
C LYS A 150 -10.54 6.86 -8.13
N GLY A 151 -9.36 6.85 -7.51
CA GLY A 151 -8.43 7.99 -7.49
C GLY A 151 -8.70 9.02 -6.41
N THR A 152 -9.72 8.80 -5.58
CA THR A 152 -10.00 9.65 -4.41
C THR A 152 -9.13 9.20 -3.24
N ARG A 153 -8.37 10.14 -2.68
CA ARG A 153 -7.51 9.92 -1.51
C ARG A 153 -7.83 10.97 -0.46
N TRP A 154 -7.77 10.57 0.80
CA TRP A 154 -8.16 11.36 1.95
C TRP A 154 -6.96 11.56 2.87
N LEU A 155 -6.68 12.82 3.21
CA LEU A 155 -5.75 13.16 4.28
C LEU A 155 -6.41 12.91 5.66
N PRO A 156 -5.63 12.93 6.76
CA PRO A 156 -6.17 12.86 8.11
C PRO A 156 -7.31 13.85 8.34
N GLY A 157 -8.44 13.34 8.85
CA GLY A 157 -9.63 14.13 9.13
C GLY A 157 -10.50 14.50 7.92
N GLN A 158 -10.15 14.04 6.71
CA GLN A 158 -10.91 14.32 5.48
C GLN A 158 -11.77 13.16 5.00
N ILE A 159 -11.63 11.96 5.58
CA ILE A 159 -12.48 10.81 5.23
C ILE A 159 -13.95 11.20 5.50
N PRO A 160 -14.85 11.05 4.51
CA PRO A 160 -16.24 11.43 4.66
C PRO A 160 -16.93 10.58 5.75
N ALA A 161 -17.85 11.21 6.47
CA ALA A 161 -18.70 10.48 7.41
C ALA A 161 -19.76 9.65 6.68
N GLY A 162 -20.18 8.55 7.30
CA GLY A 162 -21.21 7.65 6.79
C GLY A 162 -20.65 6.34 6.26
N ASP A 163 -21.52 5.54 5.65
CA ASP A 163 -21.15 4.23 5.14
C ASP A 163 -20.33 4.36 3.84
N PRO A 164 -19.29 3.52 3.66
CA PRO A 164 -18.53 3.51 2.42
C PRO A 164 -19.42 3.05 1.26
N LYS A 165 -19.22 3.64 0.07
CA LYS A 165 -20.03 3.35 -1.13
C LYS A 165 -19.62 2.03 -1.78
N ILE A 166 -19.83 0.92 -1.09
CA ILE A 166 -19.50 -0.42 -1.56
C ILE A 166 -20.77 -1.21 -1.89
N PRO A 167 -20.72 -2.20 -2.81
CA PRO A 167 -21.88 -3.04 -3.09
C PRO A 167 -22.38 -3.75 -1.82
N VAL A 168 -23.70 -3.84 -1.65
CA VAL A 168 -24.32 -4.62 -0.55
C VAL A 168 -24.05 -6.11 -0.77
N ARG A 169 -23.67 -6.83 0.28
CA ARG A 169 -23.20 -8.23 0.23
C ARG A 169 -23.89 -9.14 1.23
#